data_AF-A0A445CQ98-F1
#
_entry.id   AF-A0A445CQ98-F1
#
_cell.length_a   1.000
_cell.length_b   1.000
_cell.length_c   1.000
_cell.angle_alpha   90.00
_cell.angle_beta   90.00
_cell.angle_gamma   90.00
#
_symmetry.space_group_name_H-M   'P 1'
#
loop_
_entity.id
_entity.type
_entity.pdbx_description
1 polymer ?
#
loop_
_entity_poly.entity_id
_entity_poly.type
_entity_poly.pdbx_seq_one_letter_code
_entity_poly.pdbx_strand_id
1 'polypeptide(L)' 'MYRVSPSDGGFRALVTFKGPDFECSLGGDTCSNPREARDSAAARVLANSRSKQKSASDFDSKA' A
#
# COMPACT_ATOMS: atom_id res chain seq x y z
N MET A 1 -8.17 -5.30 -4.52
CA MET A 1 -7.85 -6.75 -4.60
C MET A 1 -6.61 -7.02 -3.76
N TYR A 2 -6.44 -8.21 -3.18
CA TYR A 2 -5.18 -8.59 -2.56
C TYR A 2 -4.82 -10.04 -2.89
N ARG A 3 -3.52 -10.34 -2.89
CA ARG A 3 -2.97 -11.69 -3.04
C ARG A 3 -1.94 -11.94 -1.96
N VAL A 4 -2.05 -13.06 -1.26
CA VAL A 4 -1.02 -13.53 -0.33
C VAL A 4 -0.24 -14.66 -0.99
N SER A 5 1.08 -14.61 -0.85
CA SER A 5 1.99 -15.67 -1.30
C SER A 5 2.91 -16.08 -0.15
N PRO A 6 3.27 -17.37 -0.05
CA PRO A 6 4.37 -17.80 0.80
C PRO A 6 5.65 -17.06 0.41
N SER A 7 6.49 -16.75 1.39
CA SER A 7 7.81 -16.17 1.24
C SER A 7 8.76 -16.94 2.15
N ASP A 8 10.06 -16.88 1.86
CA ASP A 8 11.04 -17.43 2.79
C ASP A 8 10.87 -16.76 4.17
N GLY A 9 10.66 -17.58 5.20
CA GLY A 9 10.37 -17.13 6.57
C GLY A 9 8.94 -16.63 6.86
N GLY A 10 7.95 -16.80 5.97
CA GLY A 10 6.55 -16.46 6.28
C GLY A 10 5.64 -16.19 5.09
N PHE A 11 4.81 -15.16 5.19
CA PHE A 11 3.86 -14.75 4.17
C PHE A 11 4.09 -13.32 3.76
N ARG A 12 3.93 -13.03 2.47
CA ARG A 12 3.88 -11.67 1.93
C ARG A 12 2.55 -11.45 1.23
N ALA A 13 2.04 -10.23 1.34
CA ALA A 13 0.84 -9.84 0.62
C ALA A 13 1.15 -8.70 -0.37
N LEU A 14 0.51 -8.75 -1.53
CA LEU A 14 0.41 -7.67 -2.49
C LEU A 14 -1.02 -7.15 -2.47
N VAL A 15 -1.20 -5.86 -2.18
CA VAL A 15 -2.50 -5.19 -2.23
C VAL A 15 -2.51 -4.26 -3.44
N THR A 16 -3.56 -4.39 -4.25
CA THR A 16 -3.80 -3.56 -5.42
C THR A 16 -5.07 -2.75 -5.21
N PHE A 17 -4.92 -1.43 -5.19
CA PHE A 17 -6.00 -0.45 -5.20
C PHE A 17 -6.14 0.11 -6.62
N LYS A 18 -7.30 -0.09 -7.23
CA LYS A 18 -7.65 0.41 -8.57
C LYS A 18 -8.80 1.38 -8.44
N GLY A 19 -8.62 2.58 -8.96
CA GLY A 19 -9.65 3.57 -9.26
C GLY A 19 -9.74 3.81 -10.77
N PRO A 20 -10.63 4.71 -11.21
CA PRO A 20 -10.89 4.97 -12.63
C PRO A 20 -9.64 5.37 -13.43
N ASP A 21 -8.80 6.23 -12.86
CA ASP A 21 -7.60 6.78 -13.50
C ASP A 21 -6.30 6.43 -12.75
N PHE A 22 -6.37 5.54 -11.76
CA PHE A 22 -5.25 5.27 -10.87
C PHE A 22 -5.17 3.81 -10.45
N GLU A 23 -3.97 3.25 -10.51
CA GLU A 23 -3.66 1.94 -9.95
C GLU A 23 -2.45 2.04 -9.01
N CYS A 24 -2.60 1.48 -7.82
CA CYS A 24 -1.54 1.39 -6.83
C CYS A 24 -1.44 -0.04 -6.33
N SER A 25 -0.32 -0.69 -6.63
CA SER A 25 0.00 -2.04 -6.16
C SER A 25 1.22 -1.96 -5.25
N LEU A 26 1.06 -2.32 -3.97
CA LEU A 26 2.15 -2.32 -3.00
C LEU A 26 2.17 -3.61 -2.18
N GLY A 27 3.38 -4.13 -2.03
CA GLY A 27 3.67 -5.29 -1.20
C GLY A 27 3.89 -4.89 0.25
N GLY A 28 3.41 -5.72 1.16
CA GLY A 28 3.71 -5.65 2.59
C GLY A 28 5.04 -6.30 2.95
N ASP A 29 5.33 -6.24 4.23
CA ASP A 29 6.47 -6.91 4.84
C ASP A 29 6.19 -8.43 4.95
N THR A 30 7.26 -9.20 5.16
CA THR A 30 7.11 -10.63 5.45
C THR A 30 6.66 -10.79 6.89
N CYS A 31 5.50 -11.42 7.08
CA CYS A 31 4.93 -11.66 8.40
C CYS A 31 4.68 -13.15 8.61
N SER A 32 4.67 -13.57 9.88
CA SER A 32 4.47 -14.98 10.25
C SER A 32 3.06 -15.48 9.92
N ASN A 33 2.09 -14.58 9.75
CA ASN A 33 0.74 -14.95 9.35
C ASN A 33 0.22 -14.16 8.13
N PRO A 34 -0.68 -14.78 7.33
CA PRO A 34 -1.25 -14.14 6.13
C PRO A 34 -2.01 -12.83 6.39
N ARG A 35 -2.62 -12.70 7.58
CA ARG A 35 -3.46 -11.54 7.92
C ARG A 35 -2.59 -10.31 8.18
N GLU A 36 -1.53 -10.46 8.97
CA GLU A 36 -0.54 -9.42 9.23
C GLU A 36 0.15 -8.98 7.94
N ALA A 37 0.54 -9.93 7.07
CA ALA A 37 1.15 -9.59 5.79
C ALA A 37 0.22 -8.70 4.93
N ARG A 38 -1.08 -9.02 4.93
CA ARG A 38 -2.10 -8.21 4.25
C ARG A 38 -2.28 -6.84 4.90
N ASP A 39 -2.34 -6.78 6.23
CA ASP A 39 -2.57 -5.55 6.95
C ASP A 39 -1.36 -4.59 6.83
N SER A 40 -0.13 -5.13 6.82
CA SER A 40 1.10 -4.38 6.46
C SER A 40 1.02 -3.83 5.02
N ALA A 41 0.65 -4.67 4.04
CA ALA A 41 0.51 -4.23 2.65
C ALA A 41 -0.56 -3.13 2.49
N ALA A 42 -1.69 -3.26 3.18
CA ALA A 42 -2.76 -2.26 3.17
C ALA A 42 -2.30 -0.93 3.80
N ALA A 43 -1.60 -0.98 4.93
CA ALA A 43 -1.03 0.21 5.57
C ALA A 43 -0.07 0.95 4.62
N ARG A 44 0.75 0.22 3.85
CA ARG A 44 1.67 0.81 2.86
C ARG A 44 0.93 1.46 1.69
N VAL A 45 -0.14 0.83 1.19
CA VAL A 45 -1.00 1.45 0.17
C VAL A 45 -1.62 2.75 0.69
N LEU A 46 -2.17 2.74 1.90
CA LEU A 46 -2.77 3.92 2.52
C LEU A 46 -1.76 5.05 2.75
N ALA A 47 -0.54 4.71 3.22
CA ALA A 47 0.53 5.68 3.41
C ALA A 47 0.98 6.30 2.08
N ASN A 48 1.13 5.49 1.02
CA ASN A 48 1.48 5.96 -0.31
C ASN A 48 0.39 6.83 -0.95
N SER A 49 -0.89 6.51 -0.71
CA SER A 49 -1.99 7.38 -1.14
C SER A 49 -1.95 8.74 -0.44
N ARG A 50 -1.71 8.76 0.88
CA ARG A 50 -1.60 10.00 1.67
C ARG A 50 -0.40 10.85 1.28
N SER A 51 0.75 10.24 0.99
CA SER A 51 1.94 10.99 0.55
C SER A 51 1.76 11.62 -0.83
N LYS A 52 1.13 10.90 -1.77
CA LYS A 52 0.77 11.43 -3.10
C LYS A 52 -0.26 12.56 -3.03
N GLN A 53 -1.16 12.52 -2.05
CA GLN A 53 -2.08 13.63 -1.77
C GLN A 53 -1.35 14.85 -1.18
N LYS A 54 -0.31 14.64 -0.36
CA LYS A 54 0.47 15.73 0.24
C LYS A 54 1.29 16.50 -0.78
N SER A 55 1.85 15.83 -1.81
CA SER A 55 2.52 16.51 -2.93
C SER A 55 1.57 17.29 -3.86
N ALA A 56 0.25 17.11 -3.74
CA ALA A 56 -0.74 17.86 -4.51
C ALA A 56 -1.31 19.07 -3.74
N SER A 57 -1.04 19.19 -2.43
CA SER A 57 -1.47 20.32 -1.60
C SER A 57 -0.37 21.35 -1.31
N ASP A 58 0.86 21.15 -1.82
CA ASP A 58 2.00 22.07 -1.63
C ASP A 58 2.12 23.14 -2.76
N PHE A 59 0.99 23.60 -3.29
CA PHE A 59 0.92 24.79 -4.16
C PHE A 59 -0.29 25.67 -3.80
N ASP A 60 -0.45 26.01 -2.52
CA ASP A 60 -1.16 27.23 -2.12
C ASP A 60 -0.62 27.74 -0.78
N SER A 61 0.43 28.55 -0.84
CA SER A 61 0.80 29.52 0.20
C SER A 61 1.94 30.41 -0.28
N LYS A 62 1.62 31.38 -1.15
CA LYS A 62 2.16 32.73 -1.06
C LYS A 62 1.29 33.70 -1.86
N ALA A 63 0.26 34.24 -1.19
CA ALA A 63 -0.33 35.52 -1.54
C ALA A 63 0.61 36.67 -1.11
#